data_AF-A0A428UKZ1-F1
#
_entry.id   AF-A0A428UKZ1-F1
#
_cell.length_a   1.000
_cell.length_b   1.000
_cell.length_c   1.000
_cell.angle_alpha   90.00
_cell.angle_beta   90.00
_cell.angle_gamma   90.00
#
_symmetry.space_group_name_H-M   'P 1'
#
loop_
_entity.id
_entity.type
_entity.pdbx_description
1 polymer ?
#
loop_
_entity_poly.entity_id
_entity_poly.type
_entity_poly.pdbx_seq_one_letter_code
_entity_poly.pdbx_strand_id
1 'polypeptide(L)'
;MAVGQLLTTLLGLASAVSATALPKASCSPQDLLNEALDALGGEDKIGEIKGLTYHSPRIFRSRSLMQSYELTRADTYVATSGSQNISFRVDQGFLEQRIDRRLVPSNHWYWGSQELKPLEFSLVVNEGKDGFACYVKGNNQIYLPQELAPGYVDCMSLPFIFITQLLTFTAALTYNLIVQAQTFSPHLIYRMRDTKSISAITVDINGIEFPAVYDPSREITVILDPKSKVPYIIRTAEQHPIYGESTKDLYLSDYKKVKGIQFPHLVQTIYNSTAQNLNQVLEDFIIEEVTLNPKFPKGFFDGIDEEKSFAPKSGPKKIPGVLDGVVTEFNTNMLGTAFKNASIENLKVETPLKDLPYVHWVIVDDGDEMGVKQLVIEFENEVIVCDAPPQWSQAVMQWVAENLKKPITHVAPTHHHGDHAGGTADYVAAGAKLIIPDMAVDYWSSIPGATFVTFNQTHPYVHRDSKIQAWFNWEQQAVHASDWSYVTITERCPTANSTIVAFEADAWEAGLDAEISNQGLMRQWLNQILGDGLSRDAIVFPAHGKVTPLSELINITAFPYPDFDVTHWKQGAALC
;
A
#
# COMPACT_ATOMS: atom_id res chain seq x y z
N MET A 1 69.66 -3.05 43.76
CA MET A 1 69.24 -4.45 43.98
C MET A 1 67.87 -4.58 43.32
N ALA A 2 67.79 -4.90 42.03
CA ALA A 2 67.91 -6.23 41.42
C ALA A 2 66.76 -7.18 41.80
N VAL A 3 66.20 -7.79 40.74
CA VAL A 3 65.25 -8.92 40.66
C VAL A 3 63.77 -8.51 40.73
N GLY A 4 62.90 -8.80 39.76
CA GLY A 4 63.01 -9.57 38.53
C GLY A 4 61.61 -10.01 38.06
N GLN A 5 61.33 -9.76 36.77
CA GLN A 5 60.52 -10.51 35.78
C GLN A 5 59.39 -11.46 36.24
N LEU A 6 58.18 -11.28 35.69
CA LEU A 6 57.64 -12.06 34.55
C LEU A 6 56.25 -11.50 34.13
N LEU A 7 56.17 -10.82 32.99
CA LEU A 7 54.93 -10.64 32.23
C LEU A 7 55.15 -11.36 30.89
N THR A 8 54.56 -12.54 30.77
CA THR A 8 54.59 -13.34 29.55
C THR A 8 53.61 -12.76 28.54
N THR A 9 54.18 -12.25 27.45
CA THR A 9 53.55 -11.86 26.20
C THR A 9 52.97 -13.08 25.49
N LEU A 10 51.64 -13.14 25.35
CA LEU A 10 51.01 -13.89 24.26
C LEU A 10 50.75 -12.91 23.11
N LEU A 11 51.69 -12.82 22.18
CA LEU A 11 51.42 -12.31 20.84
C LEU A 11 50.51 -13.34 20.14
N GLY A 12 49.22 -13.02 20.06
CA GLY A 12 48.33 -13.66 19.11
C GLY A 12 48.75 -13.24 17.69
N LEU A 13 49.22 -14.20 16.91
CA LEU A 13 49.34 -14.11 15.46
C LEU A 13 47.94 -13.82 14.89
N ALA A 14 47.62 -12.55 14.68
CA ALA A 14 46.59 -12.17 13.74
C ALA A 14 47.12 -12.51 12.35
N SER A 15 46.81 -13.71 11.86
CA SER A 15 46.88 -14.02 10.45
C SER A 15 45.92 -13.07 9.76
N ALA A 16 46.46 -11.98 9.20
CA ALA A 16 45.79 -11.19 8.20
C ALA A 16 45.51 -12.13 7.03
N VAL A 17 44.30 -12.71 7.00
CA VAL A 17 43.71 -13.19 5.76
C VAL A 17 43.45 -11.91 4.98
N SER A 18 44.44 -11.49 4.18
CA SER A 18 44.17 -10.61 3.06
C SER A 18 43.11 -11.32 2.23
N ALA A 19 41.86 -10.94 2.41
CA ALA A 19 40.85 -11.12 1.39
C ALA A 19 41.45 -10.42 0.16
N THR A 20 42.01 -11.22 -0.74
CA THR A 20 42.31 -10.75 -2.08
C THR A 20 40.99 -10.24 -2.61
N ALA A 21 40.85 -8.91 -2.67
CA ALA A 21 39.80 -8.28 -3.45
C ALA A 21 39.87 -8.96 -4.82
N LEU A 22 38.80 -9.66 -5.19
CA LEU A 22 38.66 -10.14 -6.55
C LEU A 22 38.89 -8.91 -7.45
N PRO A 23 39.74 -9.02 -8.49
CA PRO A 23 39.96 -7.90 -9.38
C PRO A 23 38.60 -7.48 -9.92
N LYS A 24 38.22 -6.21 -9.70
CA LYS A 24 37.09 -5.58 -10.38
C LYS A 24 37.41 -5.59 -11.87
N ALA A 25 37.09 -6.69 -12.55
CA ALA A 25 36.88 -6.67 -13.97
C ALA A 25 35.67 -5.76 -14.15
N SER A 26 35.90 -4.52 -14.59
CA SER A 26 34.81 -3.70 -15.11
C SER A 26 34.36 -4.36 -16.42
N CYS A 27 33.55 -5.41 -16.32
CA CYS A 27 32.83 -5.93 -17.48
C CYS A 27 31.99 -4.77 -18.01
N SER A 28 32.07 -4.53 -19.32
CA SER A 28 31.18 -3.55 -19.92
C SER A 28 29.73 -4.00 -19.70
N PRO A 29 28.74 -3.09 -19.63
CA PRO A 29 27.35 -3.49 -19.50
C PRO A 29 26.92 -4.47 -20.61
N GLN A 30 27.50 -4.34 -21.80
CA GLN A 30 27.28 -5.22 -22.94
C GLN A 30 27.86 -6.61 -22.69
N ASP A 31 29.04 -6.74 -22.07
CA ASP A 31 29.59 -8.04 -21.70
C ASP A 31 28.67 -8.75 -20.70
N LEU A 32 28.15 -8.04 -19.70
CA LEU A 32 27.19 -8.60 -18.73
C LEU A 32 25.89 -9.07 -19.39
N LEU A 33 25.35 -8.28 -20.33
CA LEU A 33 24.15 -8.69 -21.07
C LEU A 33 24.42 -9.89 -21.98
N ASN A 34 25.59 -9.95 -22.64
CA ASN A 34 25.98 -11.08 -23.47
C ASN A 34 26.17 -12.36 -22.63
N GLU A 35 26.85 -12.28 -21.48
CA GLU A 35 26.96 -13.39 -20.53
C GLU A 35 25.58 -13.88 -20.07
N ALA A 36 24.65 -12.97 -19.78
CA ALA A 36 23.29 -13.32 -19.39
C ALA A 36 22.49 -13.98 -20.53
N LEU A 37 22.61 -13.48 -21.76
CA LEU A 37 21.96 -14.09 -22.94
C LEU A 37 22.50 -15.49 -23.21
N ASP A 38 23.82 -15.68 -23.15
CA ASP A 38 24.46 -16.98 -23.31
C ASP A 38 23.98 -17.97 -22.24
N ALA A 39 23.92 -17.54 -20.98
CA ALA A 39 23.41 -18.35 -19.88
C ALA A 39 21.92 -18.71 -20.05
N LEU A 40 21.11 -17.80 -20.60
CA LEU A 40 19.70 -18.03 -20.88
C LEU A 40 19.46 -18.97 -22.06
N GLY A 41 20.42 -19.17 -22.96
CA GLY A 41 20.26 -20.08 -24.10
C GLY A 41 20.85 -19.59 -25.43
N GLY A 42 21.44 -18.39 -25.43
CA GLY A 42 22.05 -17.74 -26.58
C GLY A 42 21.09 -16.79 -27.30
N GLU A 43 21.66 -15.77 -27.95
CA GLU A 43 20.93 -14.73 -28.67
C GLU A 43 19.96 -15.31 -29.72
N ASP A 44 20.44 -16.22 -30.58
CA ASP A 44 19.66 -16.74 -31.70
C ASP A 44 18.35 -17.38 -31.22
N LYS A 45 18.42 -18.23 -30.19
CA LYS A 45 17.24 -18.93 -29.67
C LYS A 45 16.27 -17.99 -28.97
N ILE A 46 16.78 -17.00 -28.24
CA ILE A 46 15.95 -16.00 -27.57
C ILE A 46 15.28 -15.12 -28.62
N GLY A 47 16.00 -14.69 -29.66
CA GLY A 47 15.47 -13.90 -30.78
C GLY A 47 14.39 -14.64 -31.59
N GLU A 48 14.41 -15.98 -31.62
CA GLU A 48 13.37 -16.81 -32.24
C GLU A 48 12.05 -16.88 -31.44
N ILE A 49 12.03 -16.40 -30.20
CA ILE A 49 10.79 -16.32 -29.41
C ILE A 49 9.92 -15.20 -30.00
N LYS A 50 8.77 -15.58 -30.53
CA LYS A 50 7.73 -14.67 -31.02
C LYS A 50 6.59 -14.53 -30.01
N GLY A 51 6.33 -15.61 -29.28
CA GLY A 51 5.36 -15.63 -28.21
C GLY A 51 5.73 -16.65 -27.15
N LEU A 52 5.20 -16.46 -25.95
CA LEU A 52 5.47 -17.33 -24.81
C LEU A 52 4.25 -17.36 -23.89
N THR A 53 3.95 -18.51 -23.27
CA THR A 53 3.00 -18.59 -22.16
C THR A 53 3.65 -19.28 -20.97
N TYR A 54 3.65 -18.61 -19.82
CA TYR A 54 3.91 -19.22 -18.51
C TYR A 54 2.61 -19.73 -17.91
N HIS A 55 2.56 -21.01 -17.55
CA HIS A 55 1.40 -21.62 -16.90
C HIS A 55 1.68 -21.84 -15.43
N SER A 56 0.85 -21.24 -14.57
CA SER A 56 0.91 -21.36 -13.10
C SER A 56 -0.44 -21.85 -12.57
N PRO A 57 -0.82 -23.12 -12.83
CA PRO A 57 -2.19 -23.59 -12.62
C PRO A 57 -2.55 -23.83 -11.14
N ARG A 58 -1.58 -23.90 -10.22
CA ARG A 58 -1.83 -24.30 -8.82
C ARG A 58 -1.44 -23.29 -7.77
N ILE A 59 -0.34 -22.55 -7.95
CA ILE A 59 0.22 -21.70 -6.90
C ILE A 59 0.32 -20.27 -7.41
N PHE A 60 -0.54 -19.44 -6.85
CA PHE A 60 -0.51 -17.99 -6.89
C PHE A 60 -1.01 -17.48 -5.54
N ARG A 61 -0.28 -16.55 -4.92
CA ARG A 61 -0.69 -15.89 -3.68
C ARG A 61 -0.24 -14.43 -3.71
N SER A 62 -0.98 -13.58 -3.03
CA SER A 62 -0.60 -12.18 -2.86
C SER A 62 -0.92 -11.66 -1.47
N ARG A 63 -0.19 -10.63 -1.06
CA ARG A 63 -0.23 -9.99 0.25
C ARG A 63 -0.20 -8.47 0.12
N SER A 64 -0.60 -7.79 1.18
CA SER A 64 -0.61 -6.35 1.27
C SER A 64 0.48 -5.85 2.21
N LEU A 65 0.98 -4.63 1.97
CA LEU A 65 1.62 -3.81 3.00
C LEU A 65 0.63 -2.79 3.55
N MET A 66 -0.08 -2.10 2.66
CA MET A 66 -1.12 -1.10 2.94
C MET A 66 -2.19 -1.53 3.95
N GLN A 67 -2.52 -2.82 4.03
CA GLN A 67 -3.60 -3.38 4.87
C GLN A 67 -3.05 -4.41 5.88
N SER A 68 -1.76 -4.30 6.21
CA SER A 68 -1.13 -5.17 7.20
C SER A 68 -1.51 -4.76 8.61
N TYR A 69 -1.66 -5.73 9.51
CA TYR A 69 -1.91 -5.42 10.92
C TYR A 69 -0.62 -5.06 11.66
N GLU A 70 0.50 -5.60 11.19
CA GLU A 70 1.84 -5.28 11.66
C GLU A 70 2.52 -4.22 10.79
N LEU A 71 3.06 -3.17 11.41
CA LEU A 71 3.64 -1.99 10.73
C LEU A 71 4.65 -2.31 9.61
N THR A 72 5.43 -3.38 9.75
CA THR A 72 6.57 -3.65 8.84
C THR A 72 6.55 -5.04 8.23
N ARG A 73 5.40 -5.73 8.29
CA ARG A 73 5.24 -7.09 7.74
C ARG A 73 4.06 -7.14 6.81
N ALA A 74 4.23 -7.78 5.65
CA ALA A 74 3.08 -8.14 4.82
C ALA A 74 2.40 -9.36 5.43
N ASP A 75 1.59 -9.19 6.47
CA ASP A 75 0.92 -10.29 7.19
C ASP A 75 -0.52 -10.53 6.70
N THR A 76 -1.12 -9.53 6.05
CA THR A 76 -2.44 -9.65 5.42
C THR A 76 -2.33 -10.24 4.02
N TYR A 77 -3.04 -11.35 3.80
CA TYR A 77 -3.24 -11.89 2.46
C TYR A 77 -4.25 -11.06 1.68
N VAL A 78 -3.97 -10.80 0.41
CA VAL A 78 -4.96 -10.25 -0.54
C VAL A 78 -5.66 -11.42 -1.24
N ALA A 79 -4.87 -12.33 -1.82
CA ALA A 79 -5.34 -13.61 -2.35
C ALA A 79 -4.64 -14.78 -1.65
N THR A 80 -5.42 -15.67 -1.05
CA THR A 80 -4.89 -16.84 -0.30
C THR A 80 -4.45 -17.98 -1.21
N SER A 81 -5.04 -18.06 -2.40
CA SER A 81 -4.71 -19.01 -3.45
C SER A 81 -5.20 -18.51 -4.80
N GLY A 82 -4.72 -19.15 -5.86
CA GLY A 82 -5.11 -18.78 -7.21
C GLY A 82 -4.35 -19.56 -8.26
N SER A 83 -4.59 -19.19 -9.51
CA SER A 83 -3.86 -19.67 -10.67
C SER A 83 -3.72 -18.55 -11.68
N GLN A 84 -2.72 -18.65 -12.55
CA GLN A 84 -2.56 -17.70 -13.65
C GLN A 84 -1.85 -18.29 -14.85
N ASN A 85 -2.19 -17.78 -16.02
CA ASN A 85 -1.41 -17.89 -17.23
C ASN A 85 -0.97 -16.50 -17.68
N ILE A 86 0.32 -16.33 -17.93
CA ILE A 86 0.87 -15.07 -18.44
C ILE A 86 1.40 -15.34 -19.84
N SER A 87 0.74 -14.76 -20.83
CA SER A 87 1.10 -14.88 -22.24
C SER A 87 1.74 -13.60 -22.75
N PHE A 88 2.74 -13.74 -23.61
CA PHE A 88 3.47 -12.65 -24.23
C PHE A 88 3.50 -12.81 -25.75
N ARG A 89 3.43 -11.68 -26.46
CA ARG A 89 3.84 -11.54 -27.87
C ARG A 89 4.89 -10.45 -27.97
N VAL A 90 5.98 -10.74 -28.67
CA VAL A 90 7.21 -9.94 -28.60
C VAL A 90 7.91 -9.72 -29.95
N ASP A 91 7.39 -10.29 -31.04
CA ASP A 91 7.96 -10.22 -32.39
C ASP A 91 7.58 -8.96 -33.20
N GLN A 92 6.79 -8.05 -32.64
CA GLN A 92 6.27 -6.87 -33.34
C GLN A 92 7.06 -5.58 -33.03
N GLY A 93 8.19 -5.68 -32.31
CA GLY A 93 8.99 -4.53 -31.89
C GLY A 93 8.49 -3.82 -30.63
N PHE A 94 7.34 -4.24 -30.09
CA PHE A 94 6.79 -3.85 -28.79
C PHE A 94 6.29 -5.09 -28.04
N LEU A 95 6.05 -4.97 -26.73
CA LEU A 95 5.55 -6.03 -25.87
C LEU A 95 4.03 -6.01 -25.81
N GLU A 96 3.42 -7.18 -25.96
CA GLU A 96 2.06 -7.40 -25.54
C GLU A 96 2.02 -8.53 -24.52
N GLN A 97 1.21 -8.35 -23.50
CA GLN A 97 1.00 -9.30 -22.43
C GLN A 97 -0.50 -9.53 -22.24
N ARG A 98 -0.87 -10.77 -21.92
CA ARG A 98 -2.18 -11.11 -21.40
C ARG A 98 -2.02 -11.95 -20.15
N ILE A 99 -2.69 -11.53 -19.08
CA ILE A 99 -2.76 -12.23 -17.81
C ILE A 99 -4.18 -12.79 -17.68
N ASP A 100 -4.32 -14.11 -17.70
CA ASP A 100 -5.56 -14.80 -17.34
C ASP A 100 -5.37 -15.34 -15.92
N ARG A 101 -6.11 -14.81 -14.94
CA ARG A 101 -5.86 -15.08 -13.52
C ARG A 101 -7.15 -15.38 -12.78
N ARG A 102 -7.07 -16.36 -11.87
CA ARG A 102 -8.10 -16.71 -10.91
C ARG A 102 -7.58 -16.46 -9.51
N LEU A 103 -8.33 -15.75 -8.68
CA LEU A 103 -7.98 -15.38 -7.32
C LEU A 103 -9.04 -15.89 -6.34
N VAL A 104 -8.60 -16.37 -5.18
CA VAL A 104 -9.46 -16.58 -4.02
C VAL A 104 -9.13 -15.48 -3.01
N PRO A 105 -10.03 -14.48 -2.84
CA PRO A 105 -9.85 -13.42 -1.85
C PRO A 105 -9.61 -13.99 -0.45
N SER A 106 -8.82 -13.30 0.36
CA SER A 106 -8.72 -13.63 1.78
C SER A 106 -9.96 -13.20 2.56
N ASN A 107 -10.07 -13.66 3.80
CA ASN A 107 -11.11 -13.22 4.73
C ASN A 107 -10.99 -11.74 5.12
N HIS A 108 -9.85 -11.08 4.89
CA HIS A 108 -9.70 -9.65 5.14
C HIS A 108 -10.74 -8.85 4.35
N TRP A 109 -11.10 -9.31 3.15
CA TRP A 109 -12.00 -8.61 2.24
C TRP A 109 -13.50 -8.72 2.56
N TYR A 110 -13.89 -9.21 3.74
CA TYR A 110 -15.31 -9.41 4.08
C TYR A 110 -16.15 -8.13 3.92
N TRP A 111 -15.53 -6.98 4.17
CA TRP A 111 -16.13 -5.65 4.06
C TRP A 111 -16.33 -5.20 2.61
N GLY A 112 -15.48 -5.63 1.67
CA GLY A 112 -15.62 -5.34 0.24
C GLY A 112 -16.49 -6.36 -0.50
N SER A 113 -16.51 -7.62 -0.04
CA SER A 113 -17.33 -8.70 -0.58
C SER A 113 -17.65 -9.74 0.49
N GLN A 114 -18.86 -9.70 1.06
CA GLN A 114 -19.26 -10.62 2.14
C GLN A 114 -19.21 -12.10 1.76
N GLU A 115 -19.46 -12.44 0.48
CA GLU A 115 -19.43 -13.82 0.01
C GLU A 115 -18.03 -14.31 -0.37
N LEU A 116 -17.06 -13.40 -0.53
CA LEU A 116 -15.67 -13.69 -0.90
C LEU A 116 -15.53 -14.65 -2.09
N LYS A 117 -16.46 -14.62 -3.06
CA LYS A 117 -16.40 -15.58 -4.17
C LYS A 117 -15.13 -15.33 -5.01
N PRO A 118 -14.56 -16.38 -5.62
CA PRO A 118 -13.37 -16.26 -6.44
C PRO A 118 -13.54 -15.24 -7.58
N LEU A 119 -12.49 -14.47 -7.87
CA LEU A 119 -12.46 -13.57 -9.01
C LEU A 119 -11.70 -14.22 -10.16
N GLU A 120 -12.23 -14.12 -11.38
CA GLU A 120 -11.56 -14.58 -12.60
C GLU A 120 -11.52 -13.45 -13.62
N PHE A 121 -10.32 -13.10 -14.10
CA PHE A 121 -10.17 -12.02 -15.05
C PHE A 121 -9.12 -12.29 -16.12
N SER A 122 -9.25 -11.53 -17.20
CA SER A 122 -8.27 -11.43 -18.28
C SER A 122 -7.87 -9.97 -18.45
N LEU A 123 -6.60 -9.66 -18.20
CA LEU A 123 -6.02 -8.33 -18.35
C LEU A 123 -5.04 -8.34 -19.54
N VAL A 124 -5.26 -7.47 -20.51
CA VAL A 124 -4.36 -7.26 -21.64
C VAL A 124 -3.54 -6.00 -21.38
N VAL A 125 -2.23 -6.06 -21.60
CA VAL A 125 -1.30 -4.94 -21.48
C VAL A 125 -0.50 -4.82 -22.77
N ASN A 126 -0.42 -3.62 -23.34
CA ASN A 126 0.28 -3.33 -24.57
C ASN A 126 1.26 -2.17 -24.34
N GLU A 127 2.53 -2.40 -24.66
CA GLU A 127 3.60 -1.41 -24.61
C GLU A 127 3.55 -0.46 -25.79
N GLY A 128 3.94 0.80 -25.56
CA GLY A 128 4.20 1.76 -26.61
C GLY A 128 3.68 3.14 -26.24
N LYS A 129 3.88 4.11 -27.12
CA LYS A 129 3.36 5.47 -26.90
C LYS A 129 1.83 5.48 -26.80
N ASP A 130 1.16 4.64 -27.59
CA ASP A 130 -0.29 4.42 -27.58
C ASP A 130 -0.66 3.10 -26.86
N GLY A 131 0.23 2.66 -25.97
CA GLY A 131 0.05 1.49 -25.12
C GLY A 131 -1.14 1.63 -24.19
N PHE A 132 -1.57 0.52 -23.59
CA PHE A 132 -2.76 0.49 -22.74
C PHE A 132 -2.73 -0.72 -21.80
N ALA A 133 -3.59 -0.70 -20.78
CA ALA A 133 -4.01 -1.88 -20.05
C ALA A 133 -5.54 -1.95 -20.02
N CYS A 134 -6.11 -3.15 -20.22
CA CYS A 134 -7.55 -3.34 -20.39
C CYS A 134 -8.01 -4.69 -19.82
N TYR A 135 -8.99 -4.66 -18.91
CA TYR A 135 -9.73 -5.84 -18.49
C TYR A 135 -10.70 -6.24 -19.61
N VAL A 136 -10.46 -7.38 -20.25
CA VAL A 136 -11.26 -7.89 -21.37
C VAL A 136 -12.27 -8.97 -20.94
N LYS A 137 -12.13 -9.49 -19.73
CA LYS A 137 -13.07 -10.40 -19.07
C LYS A 137 -12.91 -10.21 -17.56
N GLY A 138 -14.02 -10.10 -16.83
CA GLY A 138 -14.03 -9.96 -15.37
C GLY A 138 -13.13 -8.82 -14.88
N ASN A 139 -12.83 -8.84 -13.58
CA ASN A 139 -11.94 -7.88 -12.95
C ASN A 139 -11.29 -8.48 -11.69
N ASN A 140 -10.37 -7.75 -11.10
CA ASN A 140 -9.68 -8.12 -9.86
C ASN A 140 -10.01 -7.19 -8.70
N GLN A 141 -11.15 -6.49 -8.75
CA GLN A 141 -11.51 -5.47 -7.78
C GLN A 141 -12.60 -5.94 -6.84
N ILE A 142 -12.38 -5.78 -5.54
CA ILE A 142 -13.22 -6.46 -4.55
C ILE A 142 -14.67 -5.96 -4.52
N TYR A 143 -14.90 -4.68 -4.86
CA TYR A 143 -16.24 -4.06 -4.83
C TYR A 143 -17.03 -4.23 -6.13
N LEU A 144 -16.39 -4.68 -7.21
CA LEU A 144 -17.06 -4.81 -8.51
C LEU A 144 -17.70 -6.20 -8.65
N PRO A 145 -18.85 -6.31 -9.35
CA PRO A 145 -19.39 -7.62 -9.72
C PRO A 145 -18.36 -8.45 -10.49
N GLN A 146 -18.22 -9.73 -10.15
CA GLN A 146 -17.10 -10.58 -10.60
C GLN A 146 -17.00 -10.73 -12.12
N GLU A 147 -18.14 -10.82 -12.79
CA GLU A 147 -18.24 -10.99 -14.25
C GLU A 147 -18.07 -9.67 -15.01
N LEU A 148 -18.04 -8.53 -14.31
CA LEU A 148 -17.94 -7.23 -14.94
C LEU A 148 -16.53 -7.01 -15.49
N ALA A 149 -16.43 -6.73 -16.79
CA ALA A 149 -15.19 -6.28 -17.41
C ALA A 149 -15.22 -4.74 -17.55
N PRO A 150 -14.51 -3.98 -16.70
CA PRO A 150 -14.57 -2.51 -16.71
C PRO A 150 -13.89 -1.89 -17.94
N GLY A 151 -13.09 -2.66 -18.69
CA GLY A 151 -12.38 -2.18 -19.88
C GLY A 151 -11.01 -1.59 -19.55
N TYR A 152 -10.66 -0.50 -20.22
CA TYR A 152 -9.38 0.18 -20.05
C TYR A 152 -9.21 0.65 -18.60
N VAL A 153 -8.02 0.47 -18.06
CA VAL A 153 -7.69 0.92 -16.70
C VAL A 153 -7.57 2.44 -16.66
N ASP A 154 -7.58 3.01 -15.45
CA ASP A 154 -7.48 4.45 -15.18
C ASP A 154 -8.76 5.30 -15.42
N CYS A 155 -9.97 4.70 -15.38
CA CYS A 155 -11.21 5.39 -15.02
C CYS A 155 -11.99 4.52 -14.04
N MET A 156 -12.17 5.02 -12.83
CA MET A 156 -13.27 4.58 -11.98
C MET A 156 -13.94 5.78 -11.34
N SER A 157 -14.83 6.40 -12.10
CA SER A 157 -16.07 6.85 -11.49
C SER A 157 -16.94 5.61 -11.30
N LEU A 158 -17.24 5.24 -10.05
CA LEU A 158 -18.23 4.21 -9.75
C LEU A 158 -19.53 4.48 -10.53
N PRO A 159 -20.27 3.45 -10.97
CA PRO A 159 -21.42 3.60 -11.85
C PRO A 159 -22.69 4.16 -11.17
N PHE A 160 -22.61 4.62 -9.92
CA PHE A 160 -23.72 5.26 -9.22
C PHE A 160 -23.39 6.72 -8.94
N ILE A 161 -23.58 7.57 -9.96
CA ILE A 161 -24.06 8.96 -9.89
C ILE A 161 -23.77 9.61 -11.25
N PHE A 162 -24.83 10.09 -11.90
CA PHE A 162 -24.76 10.93 -13.09
C PHE A 162 -24.13 12.29 -12.74
N ILE A 163 -22.80 12.36 -12.64
CA ILE A 163 -22.08 13.64 -12.69
C ILE A 163 -20.95 13.54 -13.70
N THR A 164 -21.19 14.18 -14.84
CA THR A 164 -20.19 14.49 -15.85
C THR A 164 -19.22 15.55 -15.30
N GLN A 165 -18.18 15.14 -14.59
CA GLN A 165 -16.98 15.97 -14.43
C GLN A 165 -15.72 15.15 -14.72
N LEU A 166 -14.96 15.65 -15.69
CA LEU A 166 -13.83 15.03 -16.37
C LEU A 166 -12.64 14.70 -15.44
N LEU A 167 -12.35 13.40 -15.34
CA LEU A 167 -11.06 12.73 -15.61
C LEU A 167 -9.81 13.62 -15.75
N THR A 168 -8.89 13.52 -14.78
CA THR A 168 -7.50 14.01 -14.94
C THR A 168 -6.42 13.11 -14.31
N PHE A 169 -6.66 11.80 -14.12
CA PHE A 169 -5.63 10.88 -13.59
C PHE A 169 -5.48 9.58 -14.40
N THR A 170 -5.67 9.66 -15.72
CA THR A 170 -6.02 8.51 -16.56
C THR A 170 -4.85 7.64 -17.08
N ALA A 171 -3.67 7.59 -16.44
CA ALA A 171 -2.54 6.86 -17.05
C ALA A 171 -1.49 6.27 -16.11
N ALA A 172 -1.64 6.46 -14.80
CA ALA A 172 -0.62 6.04 -13.84
C ALA A 172 -0.60 4.51 -13.69
N LEU A 173 -1.78 3.87 -13.62
CA LEU A 173 -1.85 2.41 -13.53
C LEU A 173 -1.43 1.75 -14.84
N THR A 174 -1.83 2.31 -15.99
CA THR A 174 -1.36 1.83 -17.30
C THR A 174 0.16 1.84 -17.37
N TYR A 175 0.80 2.93 -16.94
CA TYR A 175 2.26 3.02 -16.87
C TYR A 175 2.85 1.94 -15.95
N ASN A 176 2.32 1.81 -14.72
CA ASN A 176 2.78 0.82 -13.74
C ASN A 176 2.65 -0.62 -14.26
N LEU A 177 1.53 -0.98 -14.90
CA LEU A 177 1.31 -2.31 -15.47
C LEU A 177 2.22 -2.60 -16.67
N ILE A 178 2.51 -1.61 -17.52
CA ILE A 178 3.46 -1.77 -18.63
C ILE A 178 4.88 -2.02 -18.09
N VAL A 179 5.31 -1.27 -17.07
CA VAL A 179 6.61 -1.51 -16.41
C VAL A 179 6.65 -2.93 -15.85
N GLN A 180 5.61 -3.38 -15.14
CA GLN A 180 5.53 -4.76 -14.65
C GLN A 180 5.61 -5.80 -15.79
N ALA A 181 4.89 -5.58 -16.89
CA ALA A 181 4.96 -6.45 -18.07
C ALA A 181 6.38 -6.52 -18.66
N GLN A 182 7.09 -5.38 -18.71
CA GLN A 182 8.48 -5.30 -19.17
C GLN A 182 9.43 -6.07 -18.23
N THR A 183 9.29 -5.94 -16.91
CA THR A 183 10.17 -6.63 -15.95
C THR A 183 10.12 -8.15 -16.07
N PHE A 184 8.96 -8.70 -16.45
CA PHE A 184 8.77 -10.15 -16.61
C PHE A 184 8.83 -10.63 -18.07
N SER A 185 9.19 -9.74 -19.00
CA SER A 185 9.27 -10.07 -20.42
C SER A 185 10.38 -11.08 -20.71
N PRO A 186 10.13 -12.14 -21.52
CA PRO A 186 11.18 -13.07 -21.94
C PRO A 186 12.23 -12.44 -22.86
N HIS A 187 11.98 -11.21 -23.36
CA HIS A 187 12.90 -10.44 -24.20
C HIS A 187 13.56 -9.26 -23.49
N LEU A 188 13.42 -9.12 -22.17
CA LEU A 188 13.98 -7.97 -21.45
C LEU A 188 15.48 -7.78 -21.74
N ILE A 189 16.29 -8.81 -21.51
CA ILE A 189 17.75 -8.76 -21.73
C ILE A 189 18.08 -8.52 -23.20
N TYR A 190 17.36 -9.19 -24.10
CA TYR A 190 17.53 -9.06 -25.54
C TYR A 190 17.31 -7.61 -26.01
N ARG A 191 16.25 -6.95 -25.51
CA ARG A 191 15.93 -5.55 -25.83
C ARG A 191 16.86 -4.54 -25.16
N MET A 192 17.32 -4.83 -23.94
CA MET A 192 18.26 -3.95 -23.23
C MET A 192 19.58 -3.80 -23.96
N ARG A 193 20.04 -4.85 -24.66
CA ARG A 193 21.29 -4.82 -25.42
C ARG A 193 21.33 -3.71 -26.47
N ASP A 194 20.21 -3.46 -27.13
CA ASP A 194 20.11 -2.46 -28.20
C ASP A 194 20.03 -1.03 -27.64
N THR A 195 19.96 -0.88 -26.32
CA THR A 195 19.87 0.40 -25.64
C THR A 195 21.25 1.00 -25.42
N LYS A 196 21.48 2.19 -25.97
CA LYS A 196 22.80 2.86 -25.97
C LYS A 196 23.22 3.44 -24.61
N SER A 197 22.27 3.66 -23.71
CA SER A 197 22.46 4.40 -22.44
C SER A 197 22.55 3.50 -21.21
N ILE A 198 22.74 2.20 -21.38
CA ILE A 198 22.84 1.26 -20.25
C ILE A 198 24.15 1.44 -19.49
N SER A 199 24.15 1.05 -18.21
CA SER A 199 25.32 1.12 -17.34
C SER A 199 25.51 -0.16 -16.54
N ALA A 200 26.77 -0.57 -16.35
CA ALA A 200 27.12 -1.64 -15.44
C ALA A 200 27.24 -1.07 -14.03
N ILE A 201 26.55 -1.68 -13.08
CA ILE A 201 26.58 -1.28 -11.67
C ILE A 201 26.81 -2.51 -10.79
N THR A 202 27.14 -2.27 -9.52
CA THR A 202 27.20 -3.30 -8.50
C THR A 202 26.11 -3.02 -7.48
N VAL A 203 25.32 -4.05 -7.16
CA VAL A 203 24.26 -3.96 -6.14
C VAL A 203 24.67 -4.81 -4.95
N ASP A 204 24.73 -4.21 -3.77
CA ASP A 204 24.90 -4.95 -2.51
C ASP A 204 23.54 -5.45 -2.03
N ILE A 205 23.47 -6.75 -1.73
CA ILE A 205 22.30 -7.37 -1.10
C ILE A 205 22.82 -8.19 0.07
N ASN A 206 22.53 -7.74 1.29
CA ASN A 206 22.97 -8.38 2.54
C ASN A 206 24.50 -8.60 2.61
N GLY A 207 25.30 -7.64 2.12
CA GLY A 207 26.76 -7.73 2.12
C GLY A 207 27.34 -8.60 1.01
N ILE A 208 26.51 -9.02 0.04
CA ILE A 208 26.94 -9.76 -1.15
C ILE A 208 26.83 -8.81 -2.35
N GLU A 209 27.94 -8.61 -3.06
CA GLU A 209 27.97 -7.82 -4.29
C GLU A 209 27.47 -8.65 -5.49
N PHE A 210 26.46 -8.13 -6.17
CA PHE A 210 25.93 -8.69 -7.42
C PHE A 210 26.26 -7.79 -8.61
N PRO A 211 26.71 -8.35 -9.75
CA PRO A 211 26.81 -7.61 -11.00
C PRO A 211 25.41 -7.30 -11.54
N ALA A 212 25.21 -6.06 -12.01
CA ALA A 212 23.93 -5.63 -12.53
C ALA A 212 24.08 -4.68 -13.71
N VAL A 213 23.03 -4.60 -14.52
CA VAL A 213 22.90 -3.66 -15.63
C VAL A 213 21.67 -2.79 -15.40
N TYR A 214 21.87 -1.49 -15.37
CA TYR A 214 20.79 -0.50 -15.27
C TYR A 214 20.49 0.10 -16.64
N ASP A 215 19.21 0.05 -17.02
CA ASP A 215 18.65 0.72 -18.19
C ASP A 215 17.84 1.96 -17.77
N PRO A 216 18.39 3.18 -17.96
CA PRO A 216 17.69 4.40 -17.59
C PRO A 216 16.50 4.72 -18.49
N SER A 217 16.39 4.13 -19.68
CA SER A 217 15.26 4.37 -20.59
C SER A 217 13.97 3.69 -20.11
N ARG A 218 14.12 2.60 -19.34
CA ARG A 218 13.02 1.83 -18.75
C ARG A 218 12.96 1.94 -17.23
N GLU A 219 13.99 2.55 -16.62
CA GLU A 219 14.19 2.60 -15.16
C GLU A 219 14.24 1.20 -14.52
N ILE A 220 14.77 0.21 -15.25
CA ILE A 220 14.89 -1.18 -14.81
C ILE A 220 16.35 -1.52 -14.54
N THR A 221 16.61 -2.19 -13.42
CA THR A 221 17.90 -2.81 -13.11
C THR A 221 17.77 -4.32 -13.19
N VAL A 222 18.63 -4.95 -13.98
CA VAL A 222 18.76 -6.41 -14.03
C VAL A 222 19.97 -6.80 -13.19
N ILE A 223 19.74 -7.53 -12.10
CA ILE A 223 20.76 -8.04 -11.20
C ILE A 223 20.97 -9.52 -11.54
N LEU A 224 22.20 -9.90 -11.86
CA LEU A 224 22.54 -11.24 -12.34
C LEU A 224 23.10 -12.10 -11.21
N ASP A 225 22.77 -13.39 -11.21
CA ASP A 225 23.43 -14.33 -10.32
C ASP A 225 24.92 -14.45 -10.70
N PRO A 226 25.87 -14.22 -9.78
CA PRO A 226 27.29 -14.13 -10.13
C PRO A 226 27.87 -15.45 -10.66
N LYS A 227 27.24 -16.60 -10.37
CA LYS A 227 27.72 -17.93 -10.76
C LYS A 227 27.11 -18.41 -12.07
N SER A 228 25.78 -18.42 -12.14
CA SER A 228 25.00 -18.94 -13.26
C SER A 228 24.73 -17.90 -14.35
N LYS A 229 24.95 -16.62 -14.05
CA LYS A 229 24.79 -15.47 -14.96
C LYS A 229 23.38 -15.21 -15.47
N VAL A 230 22.41 -16.04 -15.13
CA VAL A 230 20.99 -15.75 -15.41
C VAL A 230 20.52 -14.58 -14.56
N PRO A 231 19.47 -13.85 -14.98
CA PRO A 231 18.83 -12.85 -14.15
C PRO A 231 18.39 -13.45 -12.81
N TYR A 232 18.72 -12.78 -11.72
CA TYR A 232 18.33 -13.20 -10.37
C TYR A 232 17.24 -12.29 -9.82
N ILE A 233 17.38 -10.98 -10.01
CA ILE A 233 16.39 -9.98 -9.62
C ILE A 233 16.21 -8.98 -10.76
N ILE A 234 14.97 -8.66 -11.09
CA ILE A 234 14.62 -7.51 -11.92
C ILE A 234 14.01 -6.45 -11.02
N ARG A 235 14.69 -5.31 -10.88
CA ARG A 235 14.38 -4.26 -9.91
C ARG A 235 13.83 -3.02 -10.60
N THR A 236 12.76 -2.48 -10.05
CA THR A 236 12.29 -1.11 -10.32
C THR A 236 12.34 -0.27 -9.05
N ALA A 237 12.74 0.99 -9.17
CA ALA A 237 12.71 1.94 -8.07
C ALA A 237 11.32 2.59 -7.99
N GLU A 238 10.83 2.81 -6.77
CA GLU A 238 9.57 3.49 -6.49
C GLU A 238 9.77 4.50 -5.35
N GLN A 239 8.82 5.42 -5.22
CA GLN A 239 8.72 6.32 -4.07
C GLN A 239 7.41 6.02 -3.35
N HIS A 240 7.44 5.98 -2.02
CA HIS A 240 6.27 5.76 -1.18
C HIS A 240 6.12 6.92 -0.19
N PRO A 241 4.89 7.46 0.05
CA PRO A 241 4.70 8.57 0.98
C PRO A 241 5.17 8.26 2.40
N ILE A 242 5.07 7.00 2.82
CA ILE A 242 5.48 6.56 4.16
C ILE A 242 6.85 5.87 4.13
N TYR A 243 7.10 4.97 3.17
CA TYR A 243 8.32 4.15 3.15
C TYR A 243 9.51 4.86 2.47
N GLY A 244 9.30 6.04 1.89
CA GLY A 244 10.31 6.78 1.17
C GLY A 244 10.81 6.01 -0.06
N GLU A 245 12.11 6.10 -0.32
CA GLU A 245 12.75 5.39 -1.42
C GLU A 245 12.60 3.89 -1.24
N SER A 246 11.96 3.25 -2.21
CA SER A 246 11.60 1.85 -2.17
C SER A 246 11.95 1.16 -3.49
N THR A 247 11.98 -0.16 -3.48
CA THR A 247 12.19 -0.97 -4.68
C THR A 247 11.19 -2.10 -4.74
N LYS A 248 10.70 -2.38 -5.95
CA LYS A 248 9.90 -3.55 -6.26
C LYS A 248 10.75 -4.52 -7.06
N ASP A 249 11.12 -5.62 -6.40
CA ASP A 249 12.08 -6.59 -6.89
C ASP A 249 11.35 -7.87 -7.32
N LEU A 250 11.49 -8.23 -8.60
CA LEU A 250 11.05 -9.51 -9.12
C LEU A 250 12.19 -10.53 -9.00
N TYR A 251 12.11 -11.38 -7.99
CA TYR A 251 13.04 -12.48 -7.77
C TYR A 251 12.71 -13.66 -8.68
N LEU A 252 13.72 -14.15 -9.38
CA LEU A 252 13.61 -15.23 -10.36
C LEU A 252 14.54 -16.38 -9.95
N SER A 253 13.98 -17.58 -9.80
CA SER A 253 14.75 -18.75 -9.37
C SER A 253 14.17 -20.06 -9.92
N ASP A 254 14.83 -21.18 -9.59
CA ASP A 254 14.51 -22.53 -10.10
C ASP A 254 14.50 -22.58 -11.63
N TYR A 255 15.56 -22.06 -12.27
CA TYR A 255 15.65 -22.01 -13.72
C TYR A 255 15.68 -23.41 -14.35
N LYS A 256 14.80 -23.67 -15.33
CA LYS A 256 14.75 -24.92 -16.09
C LYS A 256 14.80 -24.68 -17.58
N LYS A 257 15.36 -25.66 -18.30
CA LYS A 257 15.51 -25.60 -19.75
C LYS A 257 14.23 -26.04 -20.44
N VAL A 258 13.72 -25.19 -21.34
CA VAL A 258 12.65 -25.50 -22.29
C VAL A 258 13.17 -25.23 -23.69
N LYS A 259 13.28 -26.29 -24.51
CA LYS A 259 13.89 -26.25 -25.86
C LYS A 259 15.28 -25.56 -25.89
N GLY A 260 16.04 -25.70 -24.81
CA GLY A 260 17.40 -25.16 -24.70
C GLY A 260 17.47 -23.68 -24.28
N ILE A 261 16.36 -23.07 -23.88
CA ILE A 261 16.29 -21.74 -23.25
C ILE A 261 15.92 -21.93 -21.78
N GLN A 262 16.55 -21.17 -20.89
CA GLN A 262 16.32 -21.19 -19.44
C GLN A 262 15.17 -20.24 -19.08
N PHE A 263 14.20 -20.74 -18.31
CA PHE A 263 13.11 -19.94 -17.75
C PHE A 263 13.04 -20.13 -16.23
N PRO A 264 12.70 -19.09 -15.46
CA PRO A 264 12.47 -19.24 -14.03
C PRO A 264 11.20 -20.05 -13.77
N HIS A 265 11.19 -20.89 -12.73
CA HIS A 265 10.00 -21.62 -12.31
C HIS A 265 9.44 -21.17 -10.96
N LEU A 266 10.21 -20.40 -10.19
CA LEU A 266 9.74 -19.76 -8.97
C LEU A 266 9.91 -18.25 -9.11
N VAL A 267 8.81 -17.52 -8.90
CA VAL A 267 8.76 -16.07 -9.02
C VAL A 267 8.22 -15.48 -7.73
N GLN A 268 8.89 -14.45 -7.22
CA GLN A 268 8.45 -13.67 -6.08
C GLN A 268 8.57 -12.18 -6.38
N THR A 269 7.54 -11.41 -6.05
CA THR A 269 7.64 -9.95 -6.00
C THR A 269 7.90 -9.54 -4.56
N ILE A 270 9.02 -8.88 -4.32
CA ILE A 270 9.45 -8.41 -3.00
C ILE A 270 9.47 -6.88 -3.01
N TYR A 271 8.82 -6.28 -2.02
CA TYR A 271 8.90 -4.85 -1.77
C TYR A 271 9.94 -4.58 -0.70
N ASN A 272 10.87 -3.68 -1.00
CA ASN A 272 11.93 -3.29 -0.08
C ASN A 272 11.95 -1.77 0.13
N SER A 273 12.29 -1.35 1.34
CA SER A 273 12.62 0.04 1.66
C SER A 273 13.77 0.02 2.66
N THR A 274 14.81 0.81 2.38
CA THR A 274 15.95 0.94 3.29
C THR A 274 15.60 1.79 4.50
N ALA A 275 14.71 2.78 4.34
CA ALA A 275 14.28 3.67 5.42
C ALA A 275 13.56 2.89 6.55
N GLN A 276 12.81 1.86 6.19
CA GLN A 276 12.03 1.02 7.13
C GLN A 276 12.60 -0.38 7.32
N ASN A 277 13.78 -0.68 6.75
CA ASN A 277 14.35 -2.03 6.71
C ASN A 277 13.32 -3.10 6.27
N LEU A 278 12.49 -2.74 5.29
CA LEU A 278 11.44 -3.60 4.75
C LEU A 278 12.05 -4.57 3.73
N ASN A 279 11.59 -5.82 3.80
CA ASN A 279 11.87 -6.88 2.82
C ASN A 279 10.70 -7.88 2.86
N GLN A 280 9.63 -7.57 2.12
CA GLN A 280 8.34 -8.25 2.25
C GLN A 280 7.88 -8.83 0.91
N VAL A 281 7.46 -10.09 0.92
CA VAL A 281 6.92 -10.77 -0.28
C VAL A 281 5.47 -10.32 -0.49
N LEU A 282 5.21 -9.63 -1.60
CA LEU A 282 3.87 -9.17 -2.00
C LEU A 282 3.14 -10.17 -2.89
N GLU A 283 3.86 -10.88 -3.74
CA GLU A 283 3.28 -11.86 -4.66
C GLU A 283 4.24 -13.03 -4.82
N ASP A 284 3.72 -14.25 -4.91
CA ASP A 284 4.52 -15.40 -5.28
C ASP A 284 3.72 -16.43 -6.10
N PHE A 285 4.38 -17.05 -7.07
CA PHE A 285 3.79 -18.09 -7.89
C PHE A 285 4.83 -19.05 -8.46
N ILE A 286 4.35 -20.22 -8.88
CA ILE A 286 5.18 -21.26 -9.50
C ILE A 286 4.75 -21.45 -10.95
N ILE A 287 5.70 -21.27 -11.86
CA ILE A 287 5.52 -21.64 -13.26
C ILE A 287 5.75 -23.14 -13.36
N GLU A 288 4.74 -23.87 -13.80
CA GLU A 288 4.82 -25.33 -13.96
C GLU A 288 5.21 -25.71 -15.38
N GLU A 289 4.72 -24.95 -16.36
CA GLU A 289 4.97 -25.19 -17.78
C GLU A 289 5.27 -23.87 -18.51
N VAL A 290 6.16 -23.95 -19.49
CA VAL A 290 6.43 -22.86 -20.45
C VAL A 290 6.11 -23.35 -21.85
N THR A 291 5.19 -22.67 -22.53
CA THR A 291 4.90 -22.92 -23.95
C THR A 291 5.56 -21.87 -24.81
N LEU A 292 6.47 -22.30 -25.69
CA LEU A 292 7.16 -21.42 -26.64
C LEU A 292 6.44 -21.37 -27.98
N ASN A 293 6.31 -20.15 -28.51
CA ASN A 293 5.67 -19.82 -29.78
C ASN A 293 4.27 -20.46 -29.93
N PRO A 294 3.37 -20.31 -28.94
CA PRO A 294 2.00 -20.79 -29.07
C PRO A 294 1.27 -20.04 -30.19
N LYS A 295 0.26 -20.69 -30.78
CA LYS A 295 -0.63 -20.03 -31.73
C LYS A 295 -1.71 -19.28 -30.97
N PHE A 296 -1.59 -17.96 -30.89
CA PHE A 296 -2.62 -17.12 -30.31
C PHE A 296 -3.76 -16.90 -31.31
N PRO A 297 -5.04 -16.98 -30.87
CA PRO A 297 -6.18 -16.56 -31.68
C PRO A 297 -6.05 -15.11 -32.15
N LYS A 298 -6.75 -14.76 -33.23
CA LYS A 298 -6.87 -13.36 -33.66
C LYS A 298 -7.53 -12.55 -32.53
N GLY A 299 -6.95 -11.39 -32.23
CA GLY A 299 -7.43 -10.48 -31.18
C GLY A 299 -7.17 -10.93 -29.75
N PHE A 300 -6.31 -11.93 -29.54
CA PHE A 300 -5.99 -12.43 -28.20
C PHE A 300 -5.39 -11.35 -27.27
N PHE A 301 -4.67 -10.37 -27.84
CA PHE A 301 -4.05 -9.23 -27.16
C PHE A 301 -4.75 -7.89 -27.49
N ASP A 302 -5.97 -7.93 -28.01
CA ASP A 302 -6.72 -6.71 -28.30
C ASP A 302 -7.48 -6.29 -27.03
N GLY A 303 -7.61 -4.98 -26.80
CA GLY A 303 -8.54 -4.43 -25.80
C GLY A 303 -9.99 -4.55 -26.26
N ILE A 304 -10.93 -4.22 -25.38
CA ILE A 304 -12.34 -4.10 -25.79
C ILE A 304 -12.57 -2.81 -26.60
N ASP A 305 -13.71 -2.73 -27.30
CA ASP A 305 -14.14 -1.49 -27.93
C ASP A 305 -14.28 -0.38 -26.88
N GLU A 306 -13.71 0.81 -27.12
CA GLU A 306 -13.72 1.92 -26.15
C GLU A 306 -15.15 2.33 -25.72
N GLU A 307 -16.14 2.20 -26.60
CA GLU A 307 -17.56 2.47 -26.29
C GLU A 307 -18.15 1.52 -25.23
N LYS A 308 -17.52 0.37 -24.99
CA LYS A 308 -17.90 -0.62 -23.97
C LYS A 308 -17.10 -0.48 -22.68
N SER A 309 -16.10 0.40 -22.67
CA SER A 309 -15.22 0.62 -21.54
C SER A 309 -15.75 1.73 -20.65
N PHE A 310 -15.51 1.63 -19.34
CA PHE A 310 -15.81 2.71 -18.40
C PHE A 310 -14.81 3.87 -18.52
N ALA A 311 -13.60 3.57 -18.98
CA ALA A 311 -12.54 4.52 -19.27
C ALA A 311 -12.32 4.68 -20.77
N PRO A 312 -12.03 5.90 -21.27
CA PRO A 312 -11.38 6.02 -22.57
C PRO A 312 -10.00 5.36 -22.54
N LYS A 313 -9.52 4.90 -23.69
CA LYS A 313 -8.14 4.43 -23.80
C LYS A 313 -7.18 5.60 -23.55
N SER A 314 -6.14 5.37 -22.75
CA SER A 314 -5.15 6.38 -22.41
C SER A 314 -3.74 5.79 -22.47
N GLY A 315 -2.81 6.54 -23.07
CA GLY A 315 -1.41 6.14 -23.18
C GLY A 315 -0.67 6.25 -21.84
N PRO A 316 0.36 5.42 -21.59
CA PRO A 316 1.08 5.41 -20.32
C PRO A 316 1.77 6.73 -20.01
N LYS A 317 1.59 7.25 -18.79
CA LYS A 317 2.21 8.51 -18.35
C LYS A 317 2.34 8.57 -16.83
N LYS A 318 3.53 8.97 -16.35
CA LYS A 318 3.74 9.39 -14.95
C LYS A 318 2.99 10.68 -14.67
N ILE A 319 2.25 10.73 -13.56
CA ILE A 319 1.46 11.89 -13.18
C ILE A 319 2.19 12.67 -12.06
N PRO A 320 2.48 13.96 -12.23
CA PRO A 320 3.08 14.77 -11.17
C PRO A 320 2.25 14.72 -9.88
N GLY A 321 2.91 14.51 -8.74
CA GLY A 321 2.26 14.40 -7.43
C GLY A 321 1.70 13.01 -7.10
N VAL A 322 1.68 12.09 -8.06
CA VAL A 322 1.32 10.68 -7.83
C VAL A 322 2.59 9.85 -7.73
N LEU A 323 2.85 9.30 -6.55
CA LEU A 323 4.01 8.44 -6.31
C LEU A 323 3.72 7.00 -6.76
N ASP A 324 4.70 6.37 -7.42
CA ASP A 324 4.56 5.02 -7.99
C ASP A 324 4.18 3.96 -6.95
N GLY A 325 4.68 4.10 -5.72
CA GLY A 325 4.38 3.20 -4.61
C GLY A 325 2.89 3.14 -4.29
N VAL A 326 2.20 4.29 -4.31
CA VAL A 326 0.73 4.35 -4.08
C VAL A 326 -0.02 3.62 -5.18
N VAL A 327 0.40 3.78 -6.44
CA VAL A 327 -0.20 3.06 -7.58
C VAL A 327 0.00 1.55 -7.42
N THR A 328 1.21 1.13 -7.05
CA THR A 328 1.55 -0.27 -6.79
C THR A 328 0.70 -0.84 -5.65
N GLU A 329 0.57 -0.14 -4.52
CA GLU A 329 -0.20 -0.62 -3.37
C GLU A 329 -1.67 -0.83 -3.72
N PHE A 330 -2.36 0.16 -4.28
CA PHE A 330 -3.79 0.02 -4.59
C PHE A 330 -4.07 -1.07 -5.63
N ASN A 331 -3.22 -1.19 -6.65
CA ASN A 331 -3.36 -2.22 -7.67
C ASN A 331 -3.14 -3.63 -7.10
N THR A 332 -2.12 -3.80 -6.26
CA THR A 332 -1.81 -5.10 -5.64
C THR A 332 -2.83 -5.51 -4.57
N ASN A 333 -3.61 -4.55 -4.06
CA ASN A 333 -4.65 -4.73 -3.06
C ASN A 333 -6.07 -4.94 -3.61
N MET A 334 -6.27 -5.23 -4.90
CA MET A 334 -7.64 -5.42 -5.44
C MET A 334 -8.54 -4.18 -5.27
N LEU A 335 -7.95 -2.98 -5.14
CA LEU A 335 -8.67 -1.70 -5.03
C LEU A 335 -8.65 -0.90 -6.34
N GLY A 336 -7.93 -1.40 -7.36
CA GLY A 336 -7.77 -0.71 -8.63
C GLY A 336 -6.89 0.52 -8.50
N THR A 337 -7.44 1.70 -8.79
CA THR A 337 -6.72 2.99 -8.70
C THR A 337 -7.31 3.87 -7.62
N ALA A 338 -6.45 4.37 -6.73
CA ALA A 338 -6.80 5.24 -5.60
C ALA A 338 -7.28 6.65 -5.98
N PHE A 339 -7.15 7.05 -7.24
CA PHE A 339 -7.07 8.47 -7.58
C PHE A 339 -8.45 9.08 -7.80
N LYS A 340 -8.89 9.90 -6.85
CA LYS A 340 -10.07 10.76 -6.97
C LYS A 340 -9.63 12.19 -7.24
N ASN A 341 -10.52 12.99 -7.84
CA ASN A 341 -10.25 14.41 -7.99
C ASN A 341 -10.45 15.11 -6.64
N ALA A 342 -9.40 15.15 -5.82
CA ALA A 342 -9.44 15.80 -4.52
C ALA A 342 -9.35 17.32 -4.69
N SER A 343 -10.40 18.03 -4.29
CA SER A 343 -10.44 19.49 -4.27
C SER A 343 -11.37 19.97 -3.16
N ILE A 344 -11.25 21.25 -2.79
CA ILE A 344 -12.08 21.84 -1.74
C ILE A 344 -13.58 21.82 -2.12
N GLU A 345 -13.91 21.91 -3.42
CA GLU A 345 -15.29 21.87 -3.90
C GLU A 345 -15.95 20.50 -3.71
N ASN A 346 -15.15 19.44 -3.63
CA ASN A 346 -15.62 18.07 -3.42
C ASN A 346 -15.65 17.67 -1.94
N LEU A 347 -15.07 18.49 -1.06
CA LEU A 347 -15.13 18.26 0.39
C LEU A 347 -16.50 18.64 0.95
N LYS A 348 -17.06 17.76 1.78
CA LYS A 348 -18.20 18.07 2.62
C LYS A 348 -17.76 18.09 4.07
N VAL A 349 -18.13 19.12 4.80
CA VAL A 349 -17.79 19.23 6.23
C VAL A 349 -19.05 19.46 7.03
N GLU A 350 -19.24 18.59 8.02
CA GLU A 350 -20.37 18.62 8.94
C GLU A 350 -19.91 18.92 10.37
N THR A 351 -20.77 19.57 11.14
CA THR A 351 -20.53 19.85 12.58
C THR A 351 -21.81 19.50 13.31
N PRO A 352 -22.10 18.19 13.48
CA PRO A 352 -23.43 17.73 13.85
C PRO A 352 -23.76 18.00 15.32
N LEU A 353 -22.77 18.31 16.16
CA LEU A 353 -22.94 18.49 17.60
C LEU A 353 -22.97 19.97 17.99
N LYS A 354 -24.12 20.42 18.51
CA LYS A 354 -24.29 21.80 18.98
C LYS A 354 -23.44 22.11 20.21
N ASP A 355 -23.28 21.12 21.10
CA ASP A 355 -22.54 21.30 22.36
C ASP A 355 -21.02 21.15 22.19
N LEU A 356 -20.58 20.62 21.05
CA LEU A 356 -19.17 20.52 20.65
C LEU A 356 -18.99 21.07 19.22
N PRO A 357 -19.18 22.39 19.02
CA PRO A 357 -19.12 23.01 17.69
C PRO A 357 -17.70 23.06 17.07
N TYR A 358 -16.71 22.56 17.81
CA TYR A 358 -15.29 22.54 17.47
C TYR A 358 -14.84 21.19 16.88
N VAL A 359 -15.78 20.27 16.67
CA VAL A 359 -15.54 18.94 16.12
C VAL A 359 -16.18 18.88 14.74
N HIS A 360 -15.36 18.85 13.70
CA HIS A 360 -15.80 18.85 12.32
C HIS A 360 -15.55 17.48 11.69
N TRP A 361 -16.60 16.87 11.14
CA TRP A 361 -16.52 15.62 10.40
C TRP A 361 -16.33 15.95 8.93
N VAL A 362 -15.14 15.62 8.41
CA VAL A 362 -14.73 15.95 7.04
C VAL A 362 -14.93 14.73 6.17
N ILE A 363 -15.94 14.79 5.32
CA ILE A 363 -16.31 13.71 4.40
C ILE A 363 -15.54 13.93 3.11
N VAL A 364 -14.47 13.15 2.95
CA VAL A 364 -13.61 13.19 1.76
C VAL A 364 -14.13 12.27 0.66
N ASP A 365 -14.86 11.21 1.03
CA ASP A 365 -15.51 10.32 0.09
C ASP A 365 -16.88 9.86 0.58
N ASP A 366 -17.88 10.11 -0.27
CA ASP A 366 -19.27 9.73 -0.05
C ASP A 366 -19.89 9.04 -1.28
N GLY A 367 -19.04 8.49 -2.17
CA GLY A 367 -19.50 7.72 -3.32
C GLY A 367 -20.28 6.47 -2.95
N ASP A 368 -20.07 5.94 -1.74
CA ASP A 368 -20.84 4.88 -1.11
C ASP A 368 -20.84 5.02 0.43
N GLU A 369 -21.59 4.13 1.10
CA GLU A 369 -21.77 4.17 2.56
C GLU A 369 -20.48 3.90 3.36
N MET A 370 -19.50 3.22 2.74
CA MET A 370 -18.16 2.93 3.27
C MET A 370 -17.10 3.96 2.87
N GLY A 371 -17.48 5.06 2.21
CA GLY A 371 -16.52 6.11 1.87
C GLY A 371 -15.76 6.63 3.11
N VAL A 372 -14.60 7.24 2.89
CA VAL A 372 -13.68 7.67 3.96
C VAL A 372 -14.06 9.05 4.52
N LYS A 373 -13.92 9.20 5.83
CA LYS A 373 -14.07 10.46 6.58
C LYS A 373 -12.87 10.68 7.49
N GLN A 374 -12.56 11.95 7.72
CA GLN A 374 -11.56 12.42 8.67
C GLN A 374 -12.24 13.24 9.77
N LEU A 375 -11.52 13.49 10.87
CA LEU A 375 -11.95 14.42 11.90
C LEU A 375 -11.04 15.64 11.94
N VAL A 376 -11.61 16.83 12.09
CA VAL A 376 -10.86 18.05 12.40
C VAL A 376 -11.32 18.58 13.75
N ILE A 377 -10.36 18.76 14.65
CA ILE A 377 -10.59 19.26 16.01
C ILE A 377 -10.03 20.68 16.10
N GLU A 378 -10.91 21.65 16.33
CA GLU A 378 -10.59 23.07 16.40
C GLU A 378 -10.33 23.52 17.85
N PHE A 379 -9.06 23.73 18.20
CA PHE A 379 -8.68 24.37 19.47
C PHE A 379 -8.60 25.89 19.31
N GLU A 380 -8.46 26.64 20.40
CA GLU A 380 -8.44 28.11 20.39
C GLU A 380 -7.40 28.72 19.45
N ASN A 381 -6.21 28.12 19.38
CA ASN A 381 -5.08 28.66 18.62
C ASN A 381 -4.58 27.75 17.50
N GLU A 382 -5.11 26.54 17.40
CA GLU A 382 -4.56 25.49 16.53
C GLU A 382 -5.61 24.46 16.14
N VAL A 383 -5.26 23.62 15.18
CA VAL A 383 -6.10 22.54 14.65
C VAL A 383 -5.34 21.22 14.67
N ILE A 384 -6.04 20.16 15.06
CA ILE A 384 -5.58 18.77 14.92
C ILE A 384 -6.45 18.11 13.84
N VAL A 385 -5.81 17.42 12.89
CA VAL A 385 -6.48 16.58 11.90
C VAL A 385 -6.29 15.10 12.29
N CYS A 386 -7.38 14.35 12.47
CA CYS A 386 -7.34 12.91 12.67
C CYS A 386 -7.67 12.19 11.37
N ASP A 387 -6.84 11.19 11.05
CA ASP A 387 -6.73 10.53 9.75
C ASP A 387 -6.34 11.46 8.59
N ALA A 388 -5.68 10.86 7.61
CA ALA A 388 -5.15 11.50 6.41
C ALA A 388 -5.15 10.51 5.22
N PRO A 389 -6.31 10.17 4.63
CA PRO A 389 -6.38 9.50 3.34
C PRO A 389 -5.52 10.17 2.26
N PRO A 390 -5.03 9.38 1.29
CA PRO A 390 -4.16 9.88 0.23
C PRO A 390 -4.91 10.92 -0.61
N GLN A 391 -4.17 11.90 -1.13
CA GLN A 391 -4.61 12.98 -2.04
C GLN A 391 -5.47 14.09 -1.42
N TRP A 392 -6.12 13.87 -0.28
CA TRP A 392 -7.06 14.84 0.30
C TRP A 392 -6.39 15.93 1.15
N SER A 393 -5.15 15.73 1.57
CA SER A 393 -4.44 16.61 2.51
C SER A 393 -4.45 18.08 2.08
N GLN A 394 -4.21 18.37 0.80
CA GLN A 394 -4.19 19.74 0.28
C GLN A 394 -5.56 20.43 0.36
N ALA A 395 -6.62 19.71 -0.03
CA ALA A 395 -7.99 20.23 0.04
C ALA A 395 -8.41 20.52 1.48
N VAL A 396 -8.08 19.62 2.41
CA VAL A 396 -8.39 19.80 3.84
C VAL A 396 -7.58 20.94 4.45
N MET A 397 -6.28 21.05 4.14
CA MET A 397 -5.44 22.18 4.57
C MET A 397 -6.00 23.52 4.06
N GLN A 398 -6.44 23.58 2.81
CA GLN A 398 -7.08 24.77 2.25
C GLN A 398 -8.39 25.08 2.98
N TRP A 399 -9.25 24.09 3.22
CA TRP A 399 -10.51 24.28 3.93
C TRP A 399 -10.28 24.84 5.35
N VAL A 400 -9.31 24.30 6.09
CA VAL A 400 -8.95 24.80 7.43
C VAL A 400 -8.46 26.25 7.37
N ALA A 401 -7.61 26.58 6.41
CA ALA A 401 -7.08 27.94 6.25
C ALA A 401 -8.20 28.97 5.92
N GLU A 402 -9.18 28.59 5.11
CA GLU A 402 -10.29 29.48 4.71
C GLU A 402 -11.36 29.63 5.80
N ASN A 403 -11.72 28.54 6.47
CA ASN A 403 -12.88 28.48 7.36
C ASN A 403 -12.51 28.65 8.84
N LEU A 404 -11.49 27.95 9.32
CA LEU A 404 -11.08 27.98 10.73
C LEU A 404 -10.01 29.05 10.99
N LYS A 405 -9.20 29.38 9.97
CA LYS A 405 -8.16 30.41 10.00
C LYS A 405 -7.14 30.21 11.14
N LYS A 406 -6.82 28.95 11.39
CA LYS A 406 -5.89 28.49 12.43
C LYS A 406 -4.84 27.57 11.82
N PRO A 407 -3.61 27.55 12.36
CA PRO A 407 -2.59 26.63 11.91
C PRO A 407 -2.97 25.19 12.24
N ILE A 408 -2.74 24.28 11.30
CA ILE A 408 -2.72 22.84 11.58
C ILE A 408 -1.36 22.54 12.22
N THR A 409 -1.37 22.11 13.48
CA THR A 409 -0.15 21.87 14.25
C THR A 409 0.11 20.38 14.45
N HIS A 410 -0.92 19.55 14.32
CA HIS A 410 -0.82 18.11 14.49
C HIS A 410 -1.66 17.35 13.46
N VAL A 411 -1.18 16.17 13.10
CA VAL A 411 -1.91 15.12 12.39
C VAL A 411 -1.87 13.84 13.23
N ALA A 412 -2.99 13.15 13.34
CA ALA A 412 -3.18 11.98 14.19
C ALA A 412 -3.89 10.86 13.41
N PRO A 413 -3.15 10.06 12.61
CA PRO A 413 -3.71 8.85 12.02
C PRO A 413 -4.18 7.91 13.13
N THR A 414 -5.37 7.35 12.98
CA THR A 414 -5.89 6.29 13.86
C THR A 414 -4.96 5.09 13.81
N HIS A 415 -4.46 4.74 12.62
CA HIS A 415 -3.49 3.68 12.37
C HIS A 415 -2.82 3.84 11.00
N HIS A 416 -1.88 2.93 10.69
CA HIS A 416 -1.03 3.01 9.51
C HIS A 416 -1.63 2.53 8.17
N HIS A 417 -2.88 2.07 8.13
CA HIS A 417 -3.46 1.64 6.85
C HIS A 417 -3.56 2.80 5.86
N GLY A 418 -3.41 2.49 4.57
CA GLY A 418 -3.21 3.50 3.53
C GLY A 418 -4.34 4.52 3.41
N ASP A 419 -5.59 4.12 3.64
CA ASP A 419 -6.78 4.97 3.61
C ASP A 419 -6.91 5.92 4.82
N HIS A 420 -6.13 5.69 5.88
CA HIS A 420 -6.07 6.55 7.07
C HIS A 420 -4.74 7.29 7.20
N ALA A 421 -3.67 6.80 6.56
CA ALA A 421 -2.31 7.29 6.73
C ALA A 421 -1.69 7.88 5.46
N GLY A 422 -2.23 7.58 4.26
CA GLY A 422 -1.54 7.78 2.97
C GLY A 422 -1.19 9.24 2.64
N GLY A 423 -1.87 10.21 3.25
CA GLY A 423 -1.67 11.65 3.11
C GLY A 423 -0.88 12.30 4.26
N THR A 424 -0.42 11.54 5.25
CA THR A 424 0.25 12.05 6.46
C THR A 424 1.50 12.87 6.14
N ALA A 425 2.28 12.43 5.13
CA ALA A 425 3.52 13.10 4.73
C ALA A 425 3.30 14.56 4.28
N ASP A 426 2.13 14.89 3.72
CA ASP A 426 1.80 16.25 3.30
C ASP A 426 1.64 17.19 4.50
N TYR A 427 1.01 16.72 5.58
CA TYR A 427 0.87 17.50 6.81
C TYR A 427 2.21 17.69 7.53
N VAL A 428 3.07 16.67 7.53
CA VAL A 428 4.44 16.79 8.06
C VAL A 428 5.24 17.82 7.28
N ALA A 429 5.17 17.79 5.95
CA ALA A 429 5.82 18.77 5.10
C ALA A 429 5.29 20.20 5.35
N ALA A 430 4.02 20.34 5.77
CA ALA A 430 3.43 21.60 6.20
C ALA A 430 3.81 22.03 7.64
N GLY A 431 4.57 21.20 8.37
CA GLY A 431 5.08 21.49 9.71
C GLY A 431 4.27 20.91 10.87
N ALA A 432 3.27 20.06 10.59
CA ALA A 432 2.50 19.38 11.62
C ALA A 432 3.32 18.27 12.31
N LYS A 433 3.06 18.06 13.61
CA LYS A 433 3.60 16.93 14.39
C LYS A 433 2.67 15.72 14.29
N LEU A 434 3.24 14.53 14.36
CA LEU A 434 2.47 13.28 14.42
C LEU A 434 2.11 12.95 15.86
N ILE A 435 0.83 12.70 16.11
CA ILE A 435 0.36 12.11 17.37
C ILE A 435 0.20 10.61 17.15
N ILE A 436 1.08 9.80 17.73
CA ILE A 436 1.16 8.34 17.48
C ILE A 436 1.51 7.56 18.76
N PRO A 437 1.18 6.25 18.84
CA PRO A 437 1.66 5.41 19.92
C PRO A 437 3.21 5.33 19.94
N ASP A 438 3.80 5.24 21.14
CA ASP A 438 5.26 5.15 21.37
C ASP A 438 5.89 4.02 20.52
N MET A 439 5.16 2.92 20.36
CA MET A 439 5.63 1.74 19.65
C MET A 439 5.81 1.97 18.13
N ALA A 440 5.11 2.96 17.56
CA ALA A 440 5.05 3.19 16.12
C ALA A 440 6.09 4.23 15.64
N VAL A 441 6.87 4.83 16.54
CA VAL A 441 7.84 5.89 16.21
C VAL A 441 8.82 5.48 15.11
N ASP A 442 9.35 4.25 15.17
CA ASP A 442 10.29 3.75 14.16
C ASP A 442 9.65 3.73 12.76
N TYR A 443 8.39 3.28 12.66
CA TYR A 443 7.62 3.25 11.40
C TYR A 443 7.40 4.65 10.84
N TRP A 444 6.97 5.60 11.69
CA TRP A 444 6.66 6.95 11.23
C TRP A 444 7.91 7.81 10.99
N SER A 445 9.08 7.39 11.48
CA SER A 445 10.38 8.08 11.28
C SER A 445 10.91 8.03 9.85
N SER A 446 10.34 7.21 8.96
CA SER A 446 10.70 7.26 7.54
C SER A 446 10.13 8.46 6.79
N ILE A 447 9.12 9.14 7.35
CA ILE A 447 8.62 10.38 6.78
C ILE A 447 9.65 11.49 7.06
N PRO A 448 10.23 12.12 6.02
CA PRO A 448 11.25 13.14 6.23
C PRO A 448 10.71 14.35 7.03
N GLY A 449 11.42 14.72 8.10
CA GLY A 449 11.06 15.87 8.95
C GLY A 449 9.97 15.59 9.98
N ALA A 450 9.50 14.33 10.10
CA ALA A 450 8.53 13.96 11.11
C ALA A 450 9.03 14.27 12.53
N THR A 451 8.14 14.84 13.34
CA THR A 451 8.35 15.03 14.78
C THR A 451 7.12 14.55 15.51
N PHE A 452 7.31 14.01 16.72
CA PHE A 452 6.30 13.18 17.36
C PHE A 452 5.83 13.76 18.68
N VAL A 453 4.54 13.60 18.93
CA VAL A 453 3.91 13.59 20.24
C VAL A 453 3.46 12.16 20.48
N THR A 454 4.10 11.49 21.42
CA THR A 454 3.89 10.06 21.60
C THR A 454 3.11 9.75 22.87
N PHE A 455 2.42 8.61 22.86
CA PHE A 455 1.60 8.15 23.98
C PHE A 455 1.60 6.63 24.06
N ASN A 456 1.14 6.08 25.19
CA ASN A 456 0.99 4.64 25.34
C ASN A 456 -0.24 4.31 26.19
N GLN A 457 -0.48 3.02 26.38
CA GLN A 457 -1.64 2.49 27.08
C GLN A 457 -1.85 3.07 28.49
N THR A 458 -0.77 3.36 29.21
CA THR A 458 -0.84 3.88 30.58
C THR A 458 -0.81 5.40 30.66
N HIS A 459 -0.36 6.06 29.58
CA HIS A 459 -0.19 7.51 29.50
C HIS A 459 -0.79 7.99 28.17
N PRO A 460 -2.13 8.08 28.06
CA PRO A 460 -2.77 8.66 26.89
C PRO A 460 -2.32 10.12 26.72
N TYR A 461 -2.22 10.58 25.48
CA TYR A 461 -1.97 12.00 25.23
C TYR A 461 -3.26 12.78 25.37
N VAL A 462 -3.22 13.89 26.12
CA VAL A 462 -4.37 14.77 26.32
C VAL A 462 -4.03 16.17 25.82
N HIS A 463 -4.68 16.59 24.75
CA HIS A 463 -4.57 17.95 24.22
C HIS A 463 -5.82 18.74 24.62
N ARG A 464 -5.65 19.98 25.09
CA ARG A 464 -6.75 20.73 25.73
C ARG A 464 -6.51 22.23 25.75
N ASP A 465 -7.59 22.99 25.66
CA ASP A 465 -7.60 24.46 25.80
C ASP A 465 -8.65 24.89 26.84
N SER A 466 -9.16 26.14 26.77
CA SER A 466 -10.17 26.61 27.73
C SER A 466 -11.58 26.03 27.51
N LYS A 467 -11.83 25.40 26.35
CA LYS A 467 -13.16 24.99 25.87
C LYS A 467 -13.32 23.49 25.71
N ILE A 468 -12.31 22.80 25.19
CA ILE A 468 -12.39 21.38 24.86
C ILE A 468 -11.14 20.61 25.31
N GLN A 469 -11.25 19.30 25.33
CA GLN A 469 -10.13 18.37 25.51
C GLN A 469 -10.31 17.16 24.59
N ALA A 470 -9.20 16.69 24.01
CA ALA A 470 -9.10 15.48 23.21
C ALA A 470 -8.09 14.52 23.84
N TRP A 471 -8.50 13.26 24.00
CA TRP A 471 -7.70 12.17 24.57
C TRP A 471 -7.40 11.16 23.47
N PHE A 472 -6.11 10.88 23.24
CA PHE A 472 -5.63 9.92 22.26
C PHE A 472 -5.28 8.62 23.00
N ASN A 473 -5.94 7.53 22.63
CA ASN A 473 -5.96 6.28 23.38
C ASN A 473 -5.47 5.13 22.52
N TRP A 474 -4.60 4.28 23.07
CA TRP A 474 -4.06 3.10 22.41
C TRP A 474 -3.87 2.00 23.45
N GLU A 475 -3.98 0.74 23.05
CA GLU A 475 -3.68 -0.42 23.90
C GLU A 475 -2.77 -1.40 23.17
N GLN A 476 -1.97 -2.17 23.93
CA GLN A 476 -1.03 -3.12 23.35
C GLN A 476 -1.73 -4.22 22.53
N GLN A 477 -2.94 -4.62 22.92
CA GLN A 477 -3.81 -5.49 22.13
C GLN A 477 -4.83 -4.64 21.39
N ALA A 478 -4.32 -3.81 20.48
CA ALA A 478 -5.12 -2.91 19.68
C ALA A 478 -6.15 -3.68 18.84
N VAL A 479 -7.31 -3.06 18.60
CA VAL A 479 -8.49 -3.71 18.02
C VAL A 479 -8.25 -4.18 16.60
N HIS A 480 -7.72 -3.30 15.76
CA HIS A 480 -7.55 -3.55 14.34
C HIS A 480 -6.08 -3.76 14.00
N ALA A 481 -5.32 -2.69 13.81
CA ALA A 481 -3.87 -2.73 13.56
C ALA A 481 -3.03 -2.52 14.83
N SER A 482 -1.77 -2.91 14.82
CA SER A 482 -0.86 -2.84 15.98
C SER A 482 -0.71 -1.43 16.59
N ASP A 483 -0.78 -0.39 15.77
CA ASP A 483 -0.75 1.02 16.20
C ASP A 483 -2.14 1.65 16.30
N TRP A 484 -3.20 0.85 16.18
CA TRP A 484 -4.57 1.35 16.16
C TRP A 484 -4.96 2.06 17.45
N SER A 485 -5.42 3.30 17.27
CA SER A 485 -5.78 4.23 18.31
C SER A 485 -7.11 4.89 18.00
N TYR A 486 -7.78 5.37 19.04
CA TYR A 486 -9.02 6.11 18.92
C TYR A 486 -8.98 7.37 19.80
N VAL A 487 -9.75 8.37 19.42
CA VAL A 487 -9.74 9.68 20.08
C VAL A 487 -11.06 9.92 20.78
N THR A 488 -11.06 10.40 22.02
CA THR A 488 -12.27 10.90 22.67
C THR A 488 -12.22 12.41 22.87
N ILE A 489 -13.35 13.08 22.68
CA ILE A 489 -13.43 14.55 22.74
C ILE A 489 -14.61 14.95 23.61
N THR A 490 -14.39 15.91 24.50
CA THR A 490 -15.43 16.49 25.33
C THR A 490 -15.09 17.95 25.66
N GLU A 491 -16.00 18.63 26.35
CA GLU A 491 -15.73 19.99 26.84
C GLU A 491 -14.60 19.97 27.89
N ARG A 492 -14.04 21.14 28.18
CA ARG A 492 -12.90 21.29 29.08
C ARG A 492 -13.16 20.75 30.48
N CYS A 493 -14.36 20.91 31.02
CA CYS A 493 -14.73 20.47 32.36
C CYS A 493 -16.11 19.81 32.31
N PRO A 494 -16.19 18.56 31.83
CA PRO A 494 -17.46 17.90 31.61
C PRO A 494 -18.13 17.51 32.93
N THR A 495 -19.44 17.40 32.86
CA THR A 495 -20.34 16.85 33.89
C THR A 495 -20.87 15.49 33.44
N ALA A 496 -21.62 14.80 34.30
CA ALA A 496 -22.27 13.55 33.95
C ALA A 496 -23.16 13.65 32.69
N ASN A 497 -23.77 14.81 32.44
CA ASN A 497 -24.67 15.02 31.29
C ASN A 497 -23.97 15.61 30.05
N SER A 498 -22.67 15.80 30.10
CA SER A 498 -21.93 16.42 29.00
C SER A 498 -21.81 15.46 27.82
N THR A 499 -21.69 16.01 26.61
CA THR A 499 -21.44 15.21 25.42
C THR A 499 -19.99 14.72 25.40
N ILE A 500 -19.80 13.44 25.07
CA ILE A 500 -18.50 12.87 24.75
C ILE A 500 -18.57 12.20 23.37
N VAL A 501 -17.56 12.49 22.55
CA VAL A 501 -17.38 11.91 21.22
C VAL A 501 -16.30 10.85 21.30
N ALA A 502 -16.43 9.78 20.52
CA ALA A 502 -15.35 8.87 20.18
C ALA A 502 -15.16 8.86 18.66
N PHE A 503 -13.95 9.15 18.18
CA PHE A 503 -13.55 8.98 16.79
C PHE A 503 -12.68 7.74 16.66
N GLU A 504 -13.04 6.88 15.72
CA GLU A 504 -12.41 5.59 15.47
C GLU A 504 -12.49 5.21 14.00
N ALA A 505 -11.62 4.31 13.57
CA ALA A 505 -11.62 3.73 12.24
C ALA A 505 -11.65 2.21 12.34
N ASP A 506 -12.35 1.53 11.44
CA ASP A 506 -12.27 0.08 11.21
C ASP A 506 -12.57 -0.86 12.40
N ALA A 507 -12.96 -0.34 13.57
CA ALA A 507 -13.45 -1.17 14.67
C ALA A 507 -14.96 -1.42 14.54
N TRP A 508 -15.70 -0.38 14.12
CA TRP A 508 -17.12 -0.44 13.82
C TRP A 508 -17.50 0.53 12.69
N GLU A 509 -18.05 -0.01 11.61
CA GLU A 509 -18.66 0.75 10.52
C GLU A 509 -20.02 1.33 10.96
N ALA A 510 -19.96 2.32 11.84
CA ALA A 510 -21.11 2.77 12.62
C ALA A 510 -22.26 3.29 11.74
N GLY A 511 -23.50 3.02 12.14
CA GLY A 511 -24.70 3.46 11.44
C GLY A 511 -24.97 2.77 10.10
N LEU A 512 -24.22 1.71 9.79
CA LEU A 512 -24.49 0.77 8.71
C LEU A 512 -25.05 -0.55 9.24
N ASP A 513 -25.52 -1.41 8.34
CA ASP A 513 -26.03 -2.74 8.71
C ASP A 513 -24.95 -3.57 9.44
N ALA A 514 -25.33 -4.20 10.54
CA ALA A 514 -24.43 -4.97 11.42
C ALA A 514 -23.69 -6.14 10.73
N GLU A 515 -24.13 -6.54 9.54
CA GLU A 515 -23.51 -7.58 8.70
C GLU A 515 -22.30 -7.07 7.92
N ILE A 516 -22.15 -5.74 7.78
CA ILE A 516 -20.98 -5.12 7.15
C ILE A 516 -19.79 -5.17 8.11
N SER A 517 -20.04 -4.96 9.41
CA SER A 517 -19.01 -4.93 10.44
C SER A 517 -18.55 -6.29 10.94
N ASN A 518 -17.29 -6.35 11.35
CA ASN A 518 -16.75 -7.53 12.04
C ASN A 518 -17.18 -7.57 13.51
N GLN A 519 -18.05 -8.52 13.85
CA GLN A 519 -18.54 -8.73 15.21
C GLN A 519 -17.43 -8.98 16.24
N GLY A 520 -16.30 -9.55 15.82
CA GLY A 520 -15.12 -9.74 16.67
C GLY A 520 -14.46 -8.41 17.04
N LEU A 521 -14.18 -7.55 16.05
CA LEU A 521 -13.56 -6.24 16.24
C LEU A 521 -14.47 -5.32 17.08
N MET A 522 -15.76 -5.29 16.76
CA MET A 522 -16.77 -4.57 17.54
C MET A 522 -16.74 -4.94 19.03
N ARG A 523 -16.66 -6.24 19.37
CA ARG A 523 -16.56 -6.68 20.77
C ARG A 523 -15.21 -6.40 21.41
N GLN A 524 -14.13 -6.44 20.65
CA GLN A 524 -12.79 -6.08 21.15
C GLN A 524 -12.74 -4.61 21.52
N TRP A 525 -13.28 -3.73 20.68
CA TRP A 525 -13.37 -2.31 21.02
C TRP A 525 -14.28 -2.05 22.22
N LEU A 526 -15.44 -2.72 22.31
CA LEU A 526 -16.30 -2.66 23.50
C LEU A 526 -15.57 -3.07 24.79
N ASN A 527 -14.69 -4.08 24.75
CA ASN A 527 -13.88 -4.46 25.91
C ASN A 527 -12.89 -3.37 26.29
N GLN A 528 -12.23 -2.76 25.31
CA GLN A 528 -11.28 -1.66 25.53
C GLN A 528 -11.99 -0.45 26.16
N ILE A 529 -13.08 0.04 25.55
CA ILE A 529 -13.79 1.23 26.04
C ILE A 529 -14.51 0.97 27.37
N LEU A 530 -14.87 -0.28 27.67
CA LEU A 530 -15.36 -0.69 28.99
C LEU A 530 -14.27 -0.48 30.06
N GLY A 531 -13.03 -0.90 29.77
CA GLY A 531 -11.87 -0.68 30.66
C GLY A 531 -11.54 0.80 30.84
N ASP A 532 -11.77 1.59 29.79
CA ASP A 532 -11.60 3.04 29.79
C ASP A 532 -12.79 3.81 30.38
N GLY A 533 -13.92 3.16 30.65
CA GLY A 533 -15.10 3.81 31.23
C GLY A 533 -15.80 4.80 30.29
N LEU A 534 -15.82 4.54 28.98
CA LEU A 534 -16.51 5.41 28.02
C LEU A 534 -18.02 5.44 28.30
N SER A 535 -18.61 6.63 28.23
CA SER A 535 -20.06 6.83 28.43
C SER A 535 -20.88 5.97 27.48
N ARG A 536 -21.96 5.37 27.99
CA ARG A 536 -22.94 4.62 27.19
C ARG A 536 -23.59 5.50 26.12
N ASP A 537 -23.73 6.79 26.41
CA ASP A 537 -24.34 7.79 25.53
C ASP A 537 -23.31 8.50 24.65
N ALA A 538 -22.08 7.99 24.57
CA ALA A 538 -21.06 8.53 23.67
C ALA A 538 -21.53 8.53 22.22
N ILE A 539 -21.13 9.55 21.47
CA ILE A 539 -21.44 9.68 20.04
C ILE A 539 -20.20 9.25 19.25
N VAL A 540 -20.35 8.22 18.41
CA VAL A 540 -19.26 7.68 17.59
C VAL A 540 -19.23 8.40 16.26
N PHE A 541 -18.05 8.92 15.91
CA PHE A 541 -17.72 9.45 14.60
C PHE A 541 -16.81 8.43 13.94
N PRO A 542 -17.30 7.62 12.99
CA PRO A 542 -16.46 6.64 12.34
C PRO A 542 -15.71 7.27 11.15
N ALA A 543 -14.55 6.71 10.81
CA ALA A 543 -13.90 6.97 9.52
C ALA A 543 -14.69 6.35 8.35
N HIS A 544 -15.41 5.24 8.58
CA HIS A 544 -16.31 4.58 7.63
C HIS A 544 -17.72 4.42 8.21
N GLY A 545 -18.75 4.92 7.52
CA GLY A 545 -20.13 4.87 7.99
C GLY A 545 -20.71 6.25 8.34
N LYS A 546 -21.55 6.30 9.38
CA LYS A 546 -22.38 7.44 9.79
C LYS A 546 -22.25 7.71 11.28
N VAL A 547 -22.36 8.98 11.68
CA VAL A 547 -22.31 9.38 13.09
C VAL A 547 -23.46 8.75 13.87
N THR A 548 -23.13 7.97 14.90
CA THR A 548 -24.07 7.03 15.54
C THR A 548 -23.80 6.92 17.05
N PRO A 549 -24.82 6.78 17.91
CA PRO A 549 -24.60 6.58 19.34
C PRO A 549 -24.00 5.20 19.64
N LEU A 550 -23.08 5.14 20.62
CA LEU A 550 -22.46 3.89 21.09
C LEU A 550 -23.49 2.86 21.59
N SER A 551 -24.62 3.32 22.12
CA SER A 551 -25.71 2.45 22.55
C SER A 551 -26.25 1.53 21.44
N GLU A 552 -26.11 1.92 20.17
CA GLU A 552 -26.46 1.07 19.04
C GLU A 552 -25.50 -0.12 18.90
N LEU A 553 -24.18 0.11 18.94
CA LEU A 553 -23.16 -0.94 18.97
C LEU A 553 -23.39 -1.93 20.12
N ILE A 554 -23.67 -1.40 21.32
CA ILE A 554 -23.96 -2.20 22.51
C ILE A 554 -25.19 -3.10 22.27
N ASN A 555 -26.25 -2.55 21.68
CA ASN A 555 -27.48 -3.28 21.41
C ASN A 555 -27.29 -4.36 20.33
N ILE A 556 -26.62 -4.02 19.21
CA ILE A 556 -26.36 -4.94 18.08
C ILE A 556 -25.52 -6.13 18.54
N THR A 557 -24.52 -5.90 19.39
CA THR A 557 -23.63 -6.95 19.91
C THR A 557 -24.19 -7.67 21.15
N ALA A 558 -25.32 -7.21 21.69
CA ALA A 558 -25.86 -7.63 22.99
C ALA A 558 -24.78 -7.66 24.10
N PHE A 559 -23.87 -6.69 24.08
CA PHE A 559 -22.76 -6.63 25.02
C PHE A 559 -23.23 -6.06 26.37
N PRO A 560 -22.92 -6.72 27.51
CA PRO A 560 -23.28 -6.20 28.82
C PRO A 560 -22.40 -4.99 29.16
N TYR A 561 -22.94 -3.79 28.97
CA TYR A 561 -22.23 -2.53 29.18
C TYR A 561 -22.89 -1.72 30.31
N PRO A 562 -22.14 -1.27 31.35
CA PRO A 562 -22.67 -0.46 32.45
C PRO A 562 -23.27 0.89 31.98
N ASP A 563 -24.10 1.50 32.82
CA ASP A 563 -24.63 2.85 32.60
C ASP A 563 -23.57 3.91 32.97
N PHE A 564 -22.42 3.87 32.30
CA PHE A 564 -21.39 4.89 32.46
C PHE A 564 -21.84 6.21 31.87
N ASP A 565 -21.59 7.27 32.62
CA ASP A 565 -21.64 8.66 32.17
C ASP A 565 -20.21 9.20 31.95
N VAL A 566 -20.07 10.46 31.52
CA VAL A 566 -18.74 11.04 31.23
C VAL A 566 -17.81 11.09 32.44
N THR A 567 -18.33 11.10 33.67
CA THR A 567 -17.49 11.12 34.88
C THR A 567 -16.79 9.79 35.17
N HIS A 568 -17.17 8.72 34.46
CA HIS A 568 -16.52 7.41 34.55
C HIS A 568 -15.30 7.30 33.65
N TRP A 569 -15.12 8.22 32.70
CA TRP A 569 -14.04 8.20 31.72
C TRP A 569 -12.66 8.13 32.40
N LYS A 570 -11.82 7.23 31.87
CA LYS A 570 -10.52 6.82 32.42
C LYS A 570 -10.58 6.52 33.92
N GLN A 571 -11.58 5.74 34.31
CA GLN A 571 -11.78 5.28 35.70
C GLN A 571 -12.01 6.44 36.68
N GLY A 572 -12.68 7.51 36.22
CA GLY A 572 -12.93 8.70 37.01
C GLY A 572 -11.72 9.61 37.15
N ALA A 573 -10.88 9.68 36.10
CA ALA A 573 -9.80 10.65 36.03
C ALA A 573 -10.37 12.07 36.18
N ALA A 574 -9.61 12.97 36.83
CA ALA A 574 -10.00 14.36 36.92
C ALA A 574 -10.00 15.01 35.52
N LEU A 575 -11.19 15.24 34.97
CA LEU A 575 -11.40 15.84 33.65
C LEU A 575 -11.39 17.38 33.68
N CYS A 576 -11.43 17.94 34.90
CA CYS A 576 -11.23 19.33 35.27
C CYS A 576 -10.18 19.34 36.40
#